data_AF-K8GIG9-F1
#
_entry.id   AF-K8GIG9-F1
#
_cell.length_a   1.000
_cell.length_b   1.000
_cell.length_c   1.000
_cell.angle_alpha   90.00
_cell.angle_beta   90.00
_cell.angle_gamma   90.00
#
_symmetry.space_group_name_H-M   'P 1'
#
loop_
_entity.id
_entity.type
_entity.pdbx_description
1 polymer ?
#
loop_
_entity_poly.entity_id
_entity_poly.type
_entity_poly.pdbx_seq_one_letter_code
_entity_poly.pdbx_strand_id
1 'polypeptide(L)'
;MQYNSLERPETSTVEVGVYECEVHLKFRLIEEKGTLSEQGHLLEALIDAFIYGADDYMEPIQVAVSAQEVCELQASPQMRRQLIRLRNSSELG
;
A
#
# COMPACT_ATOMS: atom_id res chain seq x y z
N MET A 1 -29.57 25.25 -32.52
CA MET A 1 -28.45 25.07 -31.59
C MET A 1 -28.32 23.57 -31.36
N GLN A 2 -27.45 22.90 -32.11
CA GLN A 2 -27.16 21.48 -31.89
C GLN A 2 -26.12 21.40 -30.77
N TYR A 3 -26.48 20.78 -29.65
CA TYR A 3 -25.53 20.44 -28.60
C TYR A 3 -24.74 19.24 -29.09
N ASN A 4 -23.47 19.45 -29.43
CA ASN A 4 -22.54 18.36 -29.61
C ASN A 4 -22.43 17.62 -28.27
N SER A 5 -22.92 16.37 -28.24
CA SER A 5 -22.54 15.41 -27.21
C SER A 5 -21.03 15.24 -27.30
N LEU A 6 -20.32 15.69 -26.26
CA LEU A 6 -18.90 15.43 -26.12
C LEU A 6 -18.77 13.94 -25.79
N GLU A 7 -18.57 13.11 -26.80
CA GLU A 7 -18.08 11.74 -26.61
C GLU A 7 -16.72 11.84 -25.93
N ARG A 8 -16.68 11.48 -24.65
CA ARG A 8 -15.46 11.43 -23.85
C ARG A 8 -14.63 10.27 -24.39
N PRO A 9 -13.36 10.47 -24.77
CA PRO A 9 -12.51 9.34 -25.14
C PRO A 9 -12.37 8.45 -23.91
N GLU A 10 -12.53 7.13 -24.10
CA GLU A 10 -12.23 6.13 -23.07
C GLU A 10 -10.71 6.11 -22.85
N THR A 11 -10.22 7.06 -22.07
CA THR A 11 -8.88 7.00 -21.50
C THR A 11 -8.93 5.92 -20.43
N SER A 12 -7.97 5.00 -20.44
CA SER A 12 -7.87 3.90 -19.48
C SER A 12 -7.78 4.49 -18.07
N THR A 13 -8.92 4.61 -17.40
CA THR A 13 -8.99 5.15 -16.05
C THR A 13 -8.22 4.20 -15.14
N VAL A 14 -7.14 4.69 -14.52
CA VAL A 14 -6.49 3.93 -13.44
C VAL A 14 -7.52 3.73 -12.34
N GLU A 15 -8.03 2.50 -12.24
CA GLU A 15 -9.04 2.11 -11.26
C GLU A 15 -8.35 2.00 -9.89
N VAL A 16 -8.47 3.06 -9.09
CA VAL A 16 -7.94 3.12 -7.72
C VAL A 16 -9.06 2.88 -6.71
N GLY A 17 -8.79 2.00 -5.75
CA GLY A 17 -9.69 1.66 -4.63
C GLY A 17 -9.00 1.87 -3.27
N VAL A 18 -9.78 1.74 -2.19
CA VAL A 18 -9.25 1.75 -0.81
C VAL A 18 -9.24 0.33 -0.31
N TYR A 19 -8.11 -0.12 0.22
CA TYR A 19 -7.95 -1.46 0.77
C TYR A 19 -7.62 -1.37 2.25
N GLU A 20 -8.31 -2.17 3.05
CA GLU A 20 -7.90 -2.48 4.40
C GLU A 20 -6.92 -3.66 4.33
N CYS A 21 -5.71 -3.45 4.87
CA CYS A 21 -4.62 -4.41 4.79
C CYS A 21 -4.19 -4.83 6.19
N GLU A 22 -4.01 -6.13 6.40
CA GLU A 22 -3.50 -6.70 7.64
C GLU A 22 -2.31 -7.60 7.32
N VAL A 23 -1.23 -7.42 8.09
CA VAL A 23 0.04 -8.11 7.86
C VAL A 23 0.54 -8.66 9.19
N HIS A 24 0.58 -9.98 9.30
CA HIS A 24 1.05 -10.72 10.47
C HIS A 24 2.32 -11.47 10.11
N LEU A 25 3.46 -10.95 10.56
CA LEU A 25 4.78 -11.50 10.27
C LEU A 25 5.41 -12.01 11.56
N LYS A 26 5.93 -13.22 11.49
CA LYS A 26 6.81 -13.80 12.50
C LYS A 26 8.00 -14.43 11.80
N PHE A 27 9.20 -14.03 12.20
CA PHE A 27 10.44 -14.50 11.62
C PHE A 27 11.57 -14.47 12.66
N ARG A 28 12.67 -15.15 12.37
CA ARG A 28 13.95 -15.02 13.09
C ARG A 28 14.89 -14.21 12.22
N LEU A 29 15.73 -13.40 12.87
CA LEU A 29 16.72 -12.57 12.20
C LEU A 29 18.05 -12.64 12.97
N ILE A 30 19.15 -12.86 12.25
CA ILE A 30 20.51 -12.69 12.74
C ILE A 30 20.90 -11.24 12.44
N GLU A 31 21.20 -10.46 13.48
CA GLU A 31 21.55 -9.05 13.36
C GLU A 31 22.54 -8.64 14.48
N GLU A 32 23.26 -7.53 14.28
CA GLU A 32 24.15 -6.98 15.28
C GLU A 32 23.42 -6.60 16.58
N LYS A 33 24.10 -6.81 17.71
CA LYS A 33 23.55 -6.46 19.03
C LYS A 33 23.39 -4.95 19.14
N GLY A 34 22.17 -4.51 19.45
CA GLY A 34 21.85 -3.10 19.63
C GLY A 34 21.21 -2.46 18.40
N THR A 35 21.32 -3.06 17.21
CA THR A 35 20.65 -2.56 15.99
C THR A 35 19.14 -2.46 16.16
N LEU A 36 18.53 -3.41 16.88
CA LEU A 36 17.09 -3.44 17.15
C LEU A 36 16.67 -2.66 18.41
N SER A 37 17.57 -1.91 19.05
CA SER A 37 17.27 -1.20 20.30
C SER A 37 16.65 0.19 20.09
N GLU A 38 16.77 0.76 18.89
CA GLU A 38 16.15 2.04 18.54
C GLU A 38 14.70 1.84 18.09
N GLN A 39 13.77 2.06 19.02
CA GLN A 39 12.34 1.86 18.78
C GLN A 39 11.79 2.66 17.59
N GLY A 40 12.37 3.83 17.27
CA GLY A 40 11.93 4.68 16.16
C GLY A 40 12.14 4.06 14.78
N HIS A 41 13.17 3.24 14.60
CA HIS A 41 13.54 2.64 13.32
C HIS A 41 13.35 1.12 13.27
N LEU A 42 13.00 0.51 14.41
CA LEU A 42 12.84 -0.94 14.53
C LEU A 42 11.86 -1.51 13.50
N LEU A 43 10.70 -0.88 13.30
CA LEU A 43 9.72 -1.37 12.34
C LEU A 43 10.25 -1.34 10.91
N GLU A 44 10.88 -0.23 10.51
CA GLU A 44 11.46 -0.06 9.16
C GLU A 44 12.53 -1.13 8.91
N ALA A 45 13.48 -1.29 9.84
CA ALA A 45 14.54 -2.29 9.73
C ALA A 45 14.00 -3.72 9.65
N LEU A 46 12.98 -4.06 10.44
CA LEU A 46 12.35 -5.38 10.43
C LEU A 46 11.61 -5.65 9.11
N ILE A 47 10.93 -4.65 8.55
CA ILE A 47 10.24 -4.77 7.26
C ILE A 47 11.27 -4.88 6.13
N ASP A 48 12.32 -4.08 6.14
CA ASP A 48 13.39 -4.13 5.14
C ASP A 48 14.05 -5.52 5.12
N ALA A 49 14.43 -6.04 6.28
CA ALA A 49 14.98 -7.40 6.40
C ALA A 49 13.99 -8.45 5.89
N PHE A 50 12.69 -8.28 6.16
CA PHE A 50 11.68 -9.19 5.66
C PHE A 50 11.49 -9.11 4.14
N ILE A 51 11.63 -7.92 3.54
CA ILE A 51 11.56 -7.70 2.08
C ILE A 51 12.73 -8.37 1.36
N TYR A 52 13.94 -8.35 1.94
CA TYR A 52 15.10 -9.08 1.38
C TYR A 52 14.81 -10.58 1.22
N GLY A 53 13.93 -11.13 2.05
CA GLY A 53 13.46 -12.50 1.93
C GLY A 53 14.31 -13.49 2.72
N ALA A 54 13.92 -14.76 2.66
CA ALA A 54 14.56 -15.81 3.44
C ALA A 54 15.97 -16.11 2.92
N ASP A 55 16.94 -16.11 3.83
CA ASP A 55 18.34 -16.38 3.54
C ASP A 55 19.05 -16.96 4.78
N ASP A 56 20.39 -16.92 4.82
CA ASP A 56 21.19 -17.41 5.95
C ASP A 56 21.01 -16.57 7.23
N TYR A 57 20.39 -15.39 7.13
CA TYR A 57 20.20 -14.43 8.23
C TYR A 57 18.74 -14.28 8.62
N MET A 58 17.78 -14.54 7.71
CA MET A 58 16.35 -14.38 7.95
C MET A 58 15.58 -15.67 7.66
N GLU A 59 14.79 -16.11 8.65
CA GLU A 59 13.93 -17.28 8.53
C GLU A 59 12.47 -16.90 8.83
N PRO A 60 11.55 -16.97 7.84
CA PRO A 60 10.14 -16.76 8.08
C PRO A 60 9.55 -17.96 8.85
N ILE A 61 8.81 -17.67 9.92
CA ILE A 61 8.12 -18.69 10.74
C ILE A 61 6.63 -18.73 10.42
N GLN A 62 6.00 -17.56 10.33
CA GLN A 62 4.57 -17.42 10.03
C GLN A 62 4.33 -16.14 9.26
N VAL A 63 3.58 -16.26 8.18
CA VAL A 63 3.20 -15.14 7.31
C VAL A 63 1.71 -15.27 7.03
N ALA A 64 0.96 -14.26 7.43
CA ALA A 64 -0.43 -14.10 7.02
C ALA A 64 -0.63 -12.66 6.55
N VAL A 65 -1.19 -12.53 5.34
CA VAL A 65 -1.43 -11.24 4.70
C VAL A 65 -2.86 -11.26 4.17
N SER A 66 -3.61 -10.22 4.47
CA SER A 66 -4.93 -9.98 3.89
C SER A 66 -5.00 -8.57 3.35
N ALA A 67 -5.72 -8.42 2.26
CA ALA A 67 -6.09 -7.14 1.69
C ALA A 67 -7.52 -7.27 1.18
N GLN A 68 -8.40 -6.40 1.66
CA GLN A 68 -9.79 -6.39 1.26
C GLN A 68 -10.17 -4.98 0.82
N GLU A 69 -10.82 -4.86 -0.33
CA GLU A 69 -11.37 -3.59 -0.76
C GLU A 69 -12.50 -3.16 0.19
N VAL A 70 -12.45 -1.89 0.60
CA VAL A 70 -13.39 -1.29 1.55
C VAL A 70 -14.00 -0.02 0.98
N CYS A 71 -15.11 0.43 1.57
CA CYS A 71 -15.77 1.64 1.11
C CYS A 71 -14.86 2.86 1.34
N GLU A 72 -14.73 3.73 0.33
CA GLU A 72 -13.90 4.94 0.41
C GLU A 72 -14.28 5.87 1.57
N LEU A 73 -15.53 5.80 2.04
CA LEU A 73 -16.00 6.57 3.20
C LEU A 73 -15.28 6.18 4.50
N GLN A 74 -14.75 4.95 4.57
CA GLN A 74 -13.95 4.47 5.70
C GLN A 74 -12.53 5.06 5.69
N ALA A 75 -12.06 5.59 4.56
CA ALA A 75 -10.78 6.27 4.48
C ALA A 75 -10.81 7.67 5.13
N SER A 76 -9.64 8.14 5.56
CA SER A 76 -9.50 9.48 6.13
C SER A 76 -9.88 10.59 5.12
N PRO A 77 -10.30 11.78 5.58
CA PRO A 77 -10.60 12.89 4.68
C PRO A 77 -9.45 13.25 3.73
N GLN A 78 -8.19 13.07 4.16
CA GLN A 78 -7.02 13.29 3.32
C GLN A 78 -6.91 12.26 2.21
N MET A 79 -7.08 10.97 2.51
CA MET A 79 -7.05 9.90 1.52
C MET A 79 -8.18 10.04 0.50
N ARG A 80 -9.40 10.37 0.94
CA ARG A 80 -10.53 10.61 0.02
C ARG A 80 -10.24 11.74 -0.98
N ARG A 81 -9.62 12.84 -0.51
CA ARG A 81 -9.17 13.91 -1.41
C ARG A 81 -8.12 13.44 -2.41
N GLN A 82 -7.22 12.55 -2.01
CA GLN A 82 -6.23 11.97 -2.93
C GLN A 82 -6.87 11.04 -3.95
N LEU A 83 -7.84 10.20 -3.55
CA LEU A 83 -8.60 9.38 -4.49
C LEU A 83 -9.26 10.23 -5.59
N ILE A 84 -9.92 11.33 -5.20
CA ILE A 84 -10.51 12.27 -6.16
C ILE A 84 -9.45 12.83 -7.12
N ARG A 85 -8.28 13.25 -6.59
CA ARG A 85 -7.18 13.78 -7.43
C ARG A 85 -6.66 12.74 -8.41
N LEU A 86 -6.45 11.51 -7.97
CA LEU A 86 -5.95 10.41 -8.79
C LEU A 86 -6.92 10.08 -9.93
N ARG A 87 -8.22 9.96 -9.63
CA ARG A 87 -9.26 9.73 -10.63
C ARG A 87 -9.39 10.87 -11.63
N ASN A 88 -9.31 12.11 -11.17
CA ASN A 88 -9.34 13.26 -12.08
C ASN A 88 -8.06 13.37 -12.93
N SER A 89 -6.92 12.84 -12.46
CA SER A 89 -5.67 12.84 -13.21
C SER A 89 -5.63 11.77 -14.31
N SER A 90 -6.27 10.61 -14.09
CA SER A 90 -6.41 9.58 -15.12
C SER A 90 -7.46 9.94 -16.19
N GLU A 91 -8.33 10.91 -15.90
CA GLU A 91 -9.24 11.50 -16.87
C GLU A 91 -8.59 12.56 -17.79
N LEU A 92 -7.35 12.99 -17.50
CA LEU A 92 -6.62 14.06 -18.20
C LEU A 92 -5.45 13.54 -19.05
N GLY A 93 -5.17 12.23 -19.05
CA GLY A 93 -4.07 11.59 -19.77
C GLY A 93 -4.53 10.82 -21.00
#